data_AF-A0A3G7UBW9-F1
#
_entry.id   AF-A0A3G7UBW9-F1
#
_cell.length_a   1.000
_cell.length_b   1.000
_cell.length_c   1.000
_cell.angle_alpha   90.00
_cell.angle_beta   90.00
_cell.angle_gamma   90.00
#
_symmetry.space_group_name_H-M   'P 1'
#
loop_
_entity.id
_entity.type
_entity.pdbx_description
1 polymer ?
#
loop_
_entity_poly.entity_id
_entity_poly.type
_entity_poly.pdbx_seq_one_letter_code
_entity_poly.pdbx_strand_id
1 'polypeptide(L)'
;MFISRSGASLNAIYGMDPRGKPENVAKSSLQGVALSEAQNQAISNSKFFEAGASMSLLNQPGKVGDVFDRHALGLATLLRHGLSEQSPAGGSPVYFQGRGLHLRDVLQASIKPLSTQSDQIGRQMSPDQGLQPWLLDTLSAPLQGRLDGSSKQSQAEFFTKVRTVGAFGTTVWQLMNPLEDYKHPELYAQHKGANTAACVALLREAGFNVQADDFAARIKEFSSKTRTLTFDNPLSRARSERMPMLEVDGALRPVKGVYEDATKFGLGFGQVVQNTADLDSAEQTALRAALGDRNQNINAIPREGAPIADLTRPFTMSEMDMENVPEVYAQLGIAEMLGQYAMLHGTGINRWQPFGTFAMENSLQGLPSAGAQSGGTCDILLAINTLTPERIYGNAELALPAGLGIAAFMNFGGYHTFAETFPIAEAAAANHPYVPTNLAVVNQFDLYERIEKTAERYSPQAFEQLAQFRQSHGQVLETLRQQHPNLESLAPYVEFHASAQQIVDWRG
;
A
#
# COMPACT_ATOMS: atom_id res chain seq x y z
N MET A 1 2.18 22.83 7.77
CA MET A 1 0.93 23.12 8.51
C MET A 1 -0.24 22.43 7.78
N PHE A 2 -1.33 22.09 8.47
CA PHE A 2 -2.42 21.25 7.97
C PHE A 2 -3.38 22.00 7.07
N ILE A 3 -3.85 21.32 6.02
CA ILE A 3 -5.04 21.69 5.28
C ILE A 3 -6.10 20.71 5.78
N SER A 4 -7.13 21.23 6.46
CA SER A 4 -8.27 20.44 6.91
C SER A 4 -9.54 21.16 6.53
N ARG A 5 -10.48 20.44 5.90
CA ARG A 5 -11.74 20.98 5.40
C ARG A 5 -12.79 21.29 6.48
N SER A 6 -12.62 20.84 7.73
CA SER A 6 -13.60 21.09 8.80
C SER A 6 -13.05 20.99 10.24
N GLY A 7 -13.69 21.68 11.18
CA GLY A 7 -13.37 21.60 12.61
C GLY A 7 -13.58 20.19 13.22
N ALA A 8 -14.49 19.39 12.66
CA ALA A 8 -14.73 18.02 13.10
C ALA A 8 -13.53 17.11 12.76
N SER A 9 -12.94 17.30 11.58
CA SER A 9 -11.74 16.58 11.12
C SER A 9 -10.51 16.89 11.97
N LEU A 10 -10.35 18.15 12.37
CA LEU A 10 -9.26 18.57 13.25
C LEU A 10 -9.41 17.97 14.65
N ASN A 11 -10.63 17.98 15.21
CA ASN A 11 -10.90 17.37 16.51
C ASN A 11 -10.62 15.86 16.52
N ALA A 12 -10.95 15.15 15.43
CA ALA A 12 -10.69 13.72 15.29
C ALA A 12 -9.19 13.36 15.23
N ILE A 13 -8.31 14.30 14.83
CA ILE A 13 -6.86 14.09 14.68
C ILE A 13 -6.06 14.60 15.86
N TYR A 14 -6.51 15.66 16.53
CA TYR A 14 -5.70 16.33 17.54
C TYR A 14 -6.36 16.36 18.92
N GLY A 15 -7.67 16.18 19.00
CA GLY A 15 -8.41 16.78 20.11
C GLY A 15 -8.29 18.30 20.08
N MET A 16 -9.16 18.99 20.81
CA MET A 16 -9.13 20.44 20.91
C MET A 16 -8.98 20.83 22.38
N ASP A 17 -8.10 21.79 22.65
CA ASP A 17 -8.00 22.39 23.98
C ASP A 17 -9.30 23.15 24.32
N PRO A 18 -9.53 23.55 25.59
CA PRO A 18 -10.72 24.31 25.97
C PRO A 18 -10.91 25.66 25.24
N ARG A 19 -9.92 26.10 24.46
CA ARG A 19 -9.94 27.32 23.64
C ARG A 19 -10.16 27.00 22.15
N GLY A 20 -10.41 25.75 21.79
CA GLY A 20 -10.62 25.31 20.42
C GLY A 20 -9.34 25.30 19.57
N LYS A 21 -8.17 25.07 20.18
CA LYS A 21 -6.92 24.87 19.44
C LYS A 21 -6.54 23.39 19.38
N PRO A 22 -5.99 22.91 18.24
CA PRO A 22 -5.45 21.55 18.16
C PRO A 22 -4.38 21.31 19.23
N GLU A 23 -4.42 20.16 19.91
CA GLU A 23 -3.36 19.77 20.83
C GLU A 23 -2.06 19.42 20.08
N ASN A 24 -0.91 19.40 20.79
CA ASN A 24 0.41 19.21 20.16
C ASN A 24 0.71 17.76 19.74
N VAL A 25 -0.19 16.82 20.01
CA VAL A 25 0.00 15.38 19.76
C VAL A 25 -1.15 14.87 18.91
N ALA A 26 -0.86 14.14 17.84
CA ALA A 26 -1.89 13.51 17.04
C ALA A 26 -2.52 12.33 17.80
N LYS A 27 -3.85 12.29 17.82
CA LYS A 27 -4.70 11.26 18.40
C LYS A 27 -5.61 10.68 17.32
N SER A 28 -6.01 9.43 17.52
CA SER A 28 -7.03 8.74 16.72
C SER A 28 -8.29 8.57 17.60
N SER A 29 -9.44 9.10 17.16
CA SER A 29 -10.72 8.98 17.90
C SER A 29 -11.88 8.67 16.96
N LEU A 30 -12.86 7.89 17.45
CA LEU A 30 -14.16 7.70 16.80
C LEU A 30 -15.07 8.95 16.91
N GLN A 31 -14.76 9.88 17.81
CA GLN A 31 -15.58 11.07 18.02
C GLN A 31 -15.36 12.08 16.87
N GLY A 32 -16.43 12.40 16.13
CA GLY A 32 -16.44 13.51 15.17
C GLY A 32 -16.56 13.15 13.69
N VAL A 33 -16.81 11.88 13.32
CA VAL A 33 -17.10 11.50 11.92
C VAL A 33 -18.40 10.70 11.87
N ALA A 34 -19.52 11.39 11.58
CA ALA A 34 -20.79 10.76 11.27
C ALA A 34 -21.05 10.91 9.76
N LEU A 35 -20.97 9.79 9.04
CA LEU A 35 -21.39 9.72 7.64
C LEU A 35 -22.91 9.55 7.60
N SER A 36 -23.59 10.23 6.68
CA SER A 36 -25.00 9.95 6.42
C SER A 36 -25.16 8.54 5.84
N GLU A 37 -26.37 7.98 5.97
CA GLU A 37 -26.70 6.69 5.34
C GLU A 37 -26.36 6.68 3.84
N ALA A 38 -26.73 7.74 3.14
CA ALA A 38 -26.44 7.94 1.73
C ALA A 38 -24.92 7.93 1.41
N GLN A 39 -24.09 8.52 2.29
CA GLN A 39 -22.63 8.52 2.13
C GLN A 39 -22.06 7.11 2.35
N ASN A 40 -22.58 6.38 3.33
CA ASN A 40 -22.20 4.98 3.56
C ASN A 40 -22.55 4.10 2.34
N GLN A 41 -23.73 4.29 1.75
CA GLN A 41 -24.15 3.58 0.54
C GLN A 41 -23.28 3.95 -0.67
N ALA A 42 -22.90 5.22 -0.83
CA ALA A 42 -21.99 5.65 -1.90
C ALA A 42 -20.59 5.02 -1.75
N ILE A 43 -20.06 4.95 -0.53
CA ILE A 43 -18.79 4.28 -0.25
C ILE A 43 -18.89 2.77 -0.53
N SER A 44 -19.98 2.14 -0.10
CA SER A 44 -20.24 0.72 -0.38
C SER A 44 -20.28 0.44 -1.88
N ASN A 45 -21.01 1.26 -2.65
CA ASN A 45 -21.04 1.22 -4.10
C ASN A 45 -19.63 1.27 -4.72
N SER A 46 -18.76 2.16 -4.24
CA SER A 46 -17.38 2.27 -4.71
C SER A 46 -16.52 1.05 -4.34
N LYS A 47 -16.73 0.42 -3.18
CA LYS A 47 -16.04 -0.84 -2.82
C LYS A 47 -16.41 -1.97 -3.78
N PHE A 48 -17.69 -2.10 -4.15
CA PHE A 48 -18.13 -3.09 -5.13
C PHE A 48 -17.53 -2.85 -6.52
N PHE A 49 -17.47 -1.58 -6.94
CA PHE A 49 -16.76 -1.20 -8.16
C PHE A 49 -15.29 -1.62 -8.12
N GLU A 50 -14.55 -1.24 -7.08
CA GLU A 50 -13.12 -1.57 -6.98
C GLU A 50 -12.86 -3.07 -6.90
N ALA A 51 -13.72 -3.83 -6.23
CA ALA A 51 -13.63 -5.29 -6.22
C ALA A 51 -13.86 -5.87 -7.62
N GLY A 52 -14.91 -5.44 -8.32
CA GLY A 52 -15.17 -5.83 -9.70
C GLY A 52 -14.02 -5.49 -10.64
N ALA A 53 -13.52 -4.25 -10.59
CA ALA A 53 -12.38 -3.79 -11.37
C ALA A 53 -11.10 -4.61 -11.07
N SER A 54 -10.83 -4.90 -9.81
CA SER A 54 -9.70 -5.73 -9.40
C SER A 54 -9.81 -7.14 -9.97
N MET A 55 -10.98 -7.78 -9.85
CA MET A 55 -11.20 -9.13 -10.39
C MET A 55 -11.05 -9.14 -11.91
N SER A 56 -11.57 -8.15 -12.63
CA SER A 56 -11.39 -8.03 -14.08
C SER A 56 -9.92 -7.92 -14.46
N LEU A 57 -9.16 -7.05 -13.79
CA LEU A 57 -7.72 -6.87 -14.02
C LEU A 57 -6.90 -8.11 -13.66
N LEU A 58 -7.26 -8.83 -12.59
CA LEU A 58 -6.55 -10.03 -12.15
C LEU A 58 -6.84 -11.24 -13.05
N ASN A 59 -8.06 -11.36 -13.56
CA ASN A 59 -8.43 -12.42 -14.49
C ASN A 59 -7.79 -12.20 -15.87
N GLN A 60 -7.72 -10.96 -16.35
CA GLN A 60 -7.28 -10.62 -17.70
C GLN A 60 -6.27 -9.45 -17.72
N PRO A 61 -5.07 -9.61 -17.13
CA PRO A 61 -4.21 -8.46 -16.86
C PRO A 61 -3.58 -7.80 -18.08
N GLY A 62 -3.56 -8.42 -19.27
CA GLY A 62 -2.97 -7.78 -20.47
C GLY A 62 -1.53 -7.31 -20.23
N LYS A 63 -1.24 -6.03 -20.51
CA LYS A 63 0.07 -5.39 -20.29
C LYS A 63 0.43 -5.25 -18.81
N VAL A 64 -0.54 -5.21 -17.91
CA VAL A 64 -0.28 -5.29 -16.46
C VAL A 64 0.49 -6.58 -16.16
N GLY A 65 0.10 -7.70 -16.78
CA GLY A 65 0.80 -8.97 -16.69
C GLY A 65 2.21 -8.92 -17.27
N ASP A 66 2.41 -8.21 -18.40
CA ASP A 66 3.75 -8.06 -19.03
C ASP A 66 4.73 -7.38 -18.10
N VAL A 67 4.27 -6.33 -17.42
CA VAL A 67 5.09 -5.60 -16.46
C VAL A 67 5.53 -6.56 -15.36
N PHE A 68 4.61 -7.28 -14.72
CA PHE A 68 4.99 -8.15 -13.61
C PHE A 68 5.79 -9.38 -14.04
N ASP A 69 5.52 -9.98 -15.21
CA ASP A 69 6.35 -11.06 -15.77
C ASP A 69 7.80 -10.61 -15.98
N ARG A 70 7.99 -9.47 -16.64
CA ARG A 70 9.32 -8.94 -16.95
C ARG A 70 10.13 -8.67 -15.68
N HIS A 71 9.51 -8.00 -14.70
CA HIS A 71 10.22 -7.60 -13.49
C HIS A 71 10.38 -8.78 -12.52
N ALA A 72 9.45 -9.74 -12.49
CA ALA A 72 9.62 -10.99 -11.76
C ALA A 72 10.79 -11.81 -12.32
N LEU A 73 10.91 -11.93 -13.65
CA LEU A 73 12.04 -12.61 -14.28
C LEU A 73 13.37 -11.91 -13.95
N GLY A 74 13.40 -10.58 -14.03
CA GLY A 74 14.58 -9.80 -13.63
C GLY A 74 14.96 -10.04 -12.16
N LEU A 75 13.96 -10.05 -11.26
CA LEU A 75 14.17 -10.34 -9.86
C LEU A 75 14.65 -11.79 -9.63
N ALA A 76 14.10 -12.77 -10.35
CA ALA A 76 14.55 -14.16 -10.28
C ALA A 76 16.04 -14.30 -10.66
N THR A 77 16.47 -13.61 -11.72
CA THR A 77 17.89 -13.55 -12.11
C THR A 77 18.73 -12.93 -10.98
N LEU A 78 18.33 -11.78 -10.44
CA LEU A 78 19.04 -11.12 -9.34
C LEU A 78 19.14 -12.02 -8.10
N LEU A 79 18.06 -12.69 -7.72
CA LEU A 79 18.01 -13.60 -6.58
C LEU A 79 18.87 -14.85 -6.79
N ARG A 80 18.90 -15.43 -8.00
CA ARG A 80 19.80 -16.57 -8.33
C ARG A 80 21.26 -16.22 -8.06
N HIS A 81 21.69 -15.02 -8.44
CA HIS A 81 23.03 -14.53 -8.14
C HIS A 81 23.18 -14.24 -6.65
N GLY A 82 22.37 -13.35 -6.08
CA GLY A 82 22.55 -12.90 -4.70
C GLY A 82 22.41 -13.98 -3.63
N LEU A 83 21.61 -15.02 -3.89
CA LEU A 83 21.45 -16.17 -2.98
C LEU A 83 22.53 -17.24 -3.13
N SER A 84 23.29 -17.22 -4.23
CA SER A 84 24.36 -18.20 -4.47
C SER A 84 25.49 -18.07 -3.44
N GLU A 85 25.97 -19.21 -2.95
CA GLU A 85 27.15 -19.26 -2.07
C GLU A 85 28.41 -18.71 -2.74
N GLN A 86 28.47 -18.82 -4.06
CA GLN A 86 29.59 -18.40 -4.89
C GLN A 86 29.55 -16.90 -5.24
N SER A 87 28.47 -16.19 -4.92
CA SER A 87 28.30 -14.78 -5.26
C SER A 87 29.15 -13.88 -4.36
N PRO A 88 30.13 -13.15 -4.91
CA PRO A 88 30.87 -12.14 -4.15
C PRO A 88 29.97 -10.99 -3.67
N ALA A 89 29.00 -10.56 -4.50
CA ALA A 89 28.05 -9.53 -4.09
C ALA A 89 27.12 -10.02 -2.98
N GLY A 90 26.62 -11.25 -3.06
CA GLY A 90 25.83 -11.87 -1.99
C GLY A 90 26.59 -11.98 -0.67
N GLY A 91 27.90 -12.24 -0.72
CA GLY A 91 28.78 -12.28 0.45
C GLY A 91 29.20 -10.90 0.99
N SER A 92 28.78 -9.81 0.37
CA SER A 92 29.18 -8.47 0.82
C SER A 92 28.50 -8.09 2.13
N PRO A 93 29.23 -7.49 3.10
CA PRO A 93 28.65 -7.02 4.34
C PRO A 93 27.74 -5.81 4.10
N VAL A 94 26.57 -5.83 4.71
CA VAL A 94 25.57 -4.77 4.68
C VAL A 94 25.06 -4.49 6.10
N TYR A 95 24.55 -3.29 6.32
CA TYR A 95 23.87 -2.93 7.56
C TYR A 95 22.37 -2.87 7.31
N PHE A 96 21.64 -3.81 7.89
CA PHE A 96 20.21 -3.96 7.67
C PHE A 96 19.50 -4.08 9.01
N GLN A 97 18.43 -3.31 9.20
CA GLN A 97 17.60 -3.41 10.40
C GLN A 97 18.37 -3.24 11.73
N GLY A 98 19.43 -2.42 11.75
CA GLY A 98 20.25 -2.17 12.94
C GLY A 98 21.34 -3.22 13.20
N ARG A 99 21.61 -4.11 12.25
CA ARG A 99 22.60 -5.20 12.39
C ARG A 99 23.47 -5.31 11.16
N GLY A 100 24.73 -5.70 11.35
CA GLY A 100 25.61 -6.14 10.27
C GLY A 100 25.25 -7.56 9.84
N LEU A 101 24.99 -7.76 8.55
CA LEU A 101 24.62 -9.04 7.92
C LEU A 101 25.32 -9.17 6.57
N HIS A 102 25.31 -10.35 5.96
CA HIS A 102 25.63 -10.46 4.53
C HIS A 102 24.40 -10.16 3.67
N LEU A 103 24.62 -9.62 2.47
CA LEU A 103 23.51 -9.31 1.54
C LEU A 103 22.65 -10.55 1.25
N ARG A 104 23.26 -11.73 1.12
CA ARG A 104 22.59 -13.02 0.95
C ARG A 104 21.57 -13.29 2.07
N ASP A 105 21.95 -13.06 3.32
CA ASP A 105 21.09 -13.32 4.48
C ASP A 105 19.89 -12.36 4.48
N VAL A 106 20.12 -11.11 4.06
CA VAL A 106 19.06 -10.10 3.89
C VAL A 106 18.09 -10.51 2.77
N LEU A 107 18.60 -10.96 1.62
CA LEU A 107 17.76 -11.46 0.52
C LEU A 107 16.95 -12.69 0.95
N GLN A 108 17.55 -13.62 1.67
CA GLN A 108 16.87 -14.80 2.20
C GLN A 108 15.76 -14.42 3.19
N ALA A 109 16.02 -13.46 4.08
CA ALA A 109 15.03 -12.95 5.02
C ALA A 109 13.85 -12.28 4.29
N SER A 110 14.11 -11.57 3.19
CA SER A 110 13.08 -10.87 2.41
C SER A 110 12.05 -11.80 1.75
N ILE A 111 12.46 -13.00 1.34
CA ILE A 111 11.59 -13.98 0.69
C ILE A 111 10.97 -15.00 1.67
N LYS A 112 11.47 -15.10 2.90
CA LYS A 112 10.96 -16.03 3.93
C LYS A 112 9.44 -15.94 4.16
N PRO A 113 8.79 -14.75 4.10
CA PRO A 113 7.34 -14.63 4.22
C PRO A 113 6.54 -15.29 3.07
N LEU A 114 7.18 -15.80 2.02
CA LEU A 114 6.52 -16.59 0.96
C LEU A 114 6.58 -18.10 1.23
N SER A 115 7.24 -18.52 2.32
CA SER A 115 7.30 -19.92 2.74
C SER A 115 5.95 -20.43 3.24
N THR A 116 5.83 -21.76 3.30
CA THR A 116 4.61 -22.49 3.67
C THR A 116 4.05 -22.17 5.07
N GLN A 117 4.84 -21.52 5.91
CA GLN A 117 4.49 -21.14 7.29
C GLN A 117 3.89 -19.73 7.40
N SER A 118 3.87 -18.96 6.31
CA SER A 118 3.28 -17.63 6.31
C SER A 118 1.80 -17.65 5.93
N ASP A 119 1.11 -16.62 6.36
CA ASP A 119 -0.28 -16.33 6.08
C ASP A 119 -0.42 -15.18 5.06
N GLN A 120 0.68 -14.70 4.48
CA GLN A 120 0.67 -13.59 3.53
C GLN A 120 0.16 -13.98 2.13
N ILE A 121 -0.47 -13.03 1.47
CA ILE A 121 -0.93 -13.15 0.08
C ILE A 121 0.26 -13.36 -0.86
N GLY A 122 0.08 -14.26 -1.83
CA GLY A 122 1.14 -14.70 -2.73
C GLY A 122 1.92 -15.92 -2.23
N ARG A 123 1.58 -16.49 -1.06
CA ARG A 123 2.04 -17.82 -0.69
C ARG A 123 1.21 -18.87 -1.41
N GLN A 124 1.80 -19.56 -2.37
CA GLN A 124 1.14 -20.60 -3.18
C GLN A 124 1.97 -21.88 -3.26
N MET A 125 2.92 -22.00 -2.34
CA MET A 125 3.86 -23.10 -2.25
C MET A 125 3.24 -24.29 -1.51
N SER A 126 3.42 -25.49 -2.06
CA SER A 126 3.04 -26.73 -1.39
C SER A 126 4.04 -27.10 -0.29
N PRO A 127 3.60 -27.80 0.79
CA PRO A 127 4.46 -28.18 1.93
C PRO A 127 5.74 -28.94 1.58
N ASP A 128 5.76 -29.66 0.46
CA ASP A 128 6.82 -30.55 -0.01
C ASP A 128 7.87 -29.88 -0.90
N GLN A 129 7.67 -28.61 -1.28
CA GLN A 129 8.59 -27.88 -2.14
C GLN A 129 9.74 -27.23 -1.34
N GLY A 130 10.85 -26.89 -1.99
CA GLY A 130 11.87 -26.00 -1.45
C GLY A 130 11.55 -24.54 -1.79
N LEU A 131 11.61 -23.61 -0.82
CA LEU A 131 11.21 -22.20 -1.03
C LEU A 131 11.96 -21.55 -2.19
N GLN A 132 13.29 -21.63 -2.18
CA GLN A 132 14.10 -20.96 -3.20
C GLN A 132 13.85 -21.52 -4.61
N PRO A 133 13.95 -22.85 -4.88
CA PRO A 133 13.66 -23.38 -6.21
C PRO A 133 12.26 -23.03 -6.70
N TRP A 134 11.23 -23.26 -5.87
CA TRP A 134 9.84 -22.97 -6.22
C TRP A 134 9.62 -21.50 -6.56
N LEU A 135 10.16 -20.59 -5.75
CA LEU A 135 9.98 -19.16 -5.96
C LEU A 135 10.69 -18.71 -7.24
N LEU A 136 11.94 -19.14 -7.46
CA LEU A 136 12.71 -18.78 -8.65
C LEU A 136 12.05 -19.30 -9.94
N ASP A 137 11.48 -20.50 -9.90
CA ASP A 137 10.73 -21.07 -11.03
C ASP A 137 9.44 -20.29 -11.28
N THR A 138 8.67 -20.00 -10.24
CA THR A 138 7.41 -19.22 -10.33
C THR A 138 7.65 -17.81 -10.87
N LEU A 139 8.72 -17.13 -10.44
CA LEU A 139 9.07 -15.80 -10.92
C LEU A 139 9.59 -15.82 -12.37
N SER A 140 10.18 -16.92 -12.81
CA SER A 140 10.74 -17.06 -14.17
C SER A 140 9.72 -17.53 -15.20
N ALA A 141 8.69 -18.24 -14.77
CA ALA A 141 7.61 -18.69 -15.64
C ALA A 141 6.70 -17.50 -16.01
N PRO A 142 6.37 -17.26 -17.29
CA PRO A 142 5.32 -16.32 -17.67
C PRO A 142 3.96 -16.73 -17.08
N LEU A 143 3.07 -15.77 -16.83
CA LEU A 143 1.72 -16.08 -16.31
C LEU A 143 0.97 -17.05 -17.24
N GLN A 144 0.41 -18.12 -16.66
CA GLN A 144 -0.07 -19.30 -17.39
C GLN A 144 -1.05 -19.02 -18.56
N GLY A 145 -1.97 -18.05 -18.41
CA GLY A 145 -2.92 -17.67 -19.47
C GLY A 145 -2.28 -17.11 -20.75
N ARG A 146 -0.96 -16.90 -20.75
CA ARG A 146 -0.16 -16.50 -21.92
C ARG A 146 0.43 -17.69 -22.68
N LEU A 147 0.62 -18.83 -22.02
CA LEU A 147 1.27 -20.01 -22.61
C LEU A 147 0.31 -20.87 -23.43
N ASP A 148 -0.99 -20.83 -23.12
CA ASP A 148 -2.01 -21.61 -23.83
C ASP A 148 -2.99 -20.76 -24.66
N GLY A 149 -2.81 -19.43 -24.68
CA GLY A 149 -3.69 -18.50 -25.39
C GLY A 149 -5.10 -18.35 -24.79
N SER A 150 -5.37 -19.00 -23.65
CA SER A 150 -6.69 -19.00 -23.01
C SER A 150 -7.01 -17.68 -22.31
N SER A 151 -5.98 -16.86 -22.05
CA SER A 151 -6.05 -15.66 -21.21
C SER A 151 -6.51 -15.92 -19.76
N LYS A 152 -6.69 -17.19 -19.35
CA LYS A 152 -7.07 -17.56 -17.97
C LYS A 152 -5.81 -17.79 -17.14
N GLN A 153 -5.64 -16.98 -16.11
CA GLN A 153 -4.45 -17.03 -15.26
C GLN A 153 -4.77 -17.66 -13.91
N SER A 154 -3.79 -18.39 -13.36
CA SER A 154 -3.76 -18.67 -11.94
C SER A 154 -3.43 -17.36 -11.19
N GLN A 155 -4.43 -16.72 -10.61
CA GLN A 155 -4.30 -15.45 -9.85
C GLN A 155 -3.21 -15.56 -8.77
N ALA A 156 -3.05 -16.76 -8.21
CA ALA A 156 -2.00 -17.18 -7.32
C ALA A 156 -0.57 -16.80 -7.81
N GLU A 157 -0.24 -17.08 -9.08
CA GLU A 157 1.08 -16.76 -9.65
C GLU A 157 1.31 -15.25 -9.73
N PHE A 158 0.28 -14.50 -10.16
CA PHE A 158 0.32 -13.05 -10.23
C PHE A 158 0.58 -12.46 -8.84
N PHE A 159 -0.13 -12.94 -7.82
CA PHE A 159 0.07 -12.50 -6.43
C PHE A 159 1.48 -12.81 -5.93
N THR A 160 2.02 -14.00 -6.20
CA THR A 160 3.41 -14.35 -5.85
C THR A 160 4.39 -13.36 -6.46
N LYS A 161 4.24 -13.02 -7.74
CA LYS A 161 5.10 -12.07 -8.45
C LYS A 161 5.03 -10.68 -7.84
N VAL A 162 3.83 -10.11 -7.70
CA VAL A 162 3.64 -8.77 -7.13
C VAL A 162 4.18 -8.71 -5.70
N ARG A 163 3.86 -9.69 -4.86
CA ARG A 163 4.32 -9.75 -3.46
C ARG A 163 5.83 -9.81 -3.37
N THR A 164 6.48 -10.63 -4.19
CA THR A 164 7.95 -10.81 -4.16
C THR A 164 8.67 -9.55 -4.64
N VAL A 165 8.16 -8.91 -5.70
CA VAL A 165 8.64 -7.61 -6.17
C VAL A 165 8.50 -6.56 -5.05
N GLY A 166 7.37 -6.52 -4.35
CA GLY A 166 7.17 -5.64 -3.19
C GLY A 166 8.17 -5.89 -2.05
N ALA A 167 8.42 -7.17 -1.69
CA ALA A 167 9.42 -7.52 -0.67
C ALA A 167 10.82 -7.00 -1.06
N PHE A 168 11.21 -7.20 -2.32
CA PHE A 168 12.49 -6.69 -2.81
C PHE A 168 12.56 -5.16 -2.74
N GLY A 169 11.48 -4.46 -3.08
CA GLY A 169 11.37 -3.01 -2.95
C GLY A 169 11.60 -2.52 -1.52
N THR A 170 10.96 -3.17 -0.55
CA THR A 170 11.17 -2.88 0.88
C THR A 170 12.61 -3.11 1.30
N THR A 171 13.22 -4.22 0.85
CA THR A 171 14.63 -4.53 1.13
C THR A 171 15.57 -3.47 0.57
N VAL A 172 15.39 -3.06 -0.69
CA VAL A 172 16.19 -1.99 -1.31
C VAL A 172 16.05 -0.70 -0.51
N TRP A 173 14.83 -0.32 -0.13
CA TRP A 173 14.63 0.89 0.65
C TRP A 173 15.31 0.86 2.02
N GLN A 174 15.17 -0.24 2.76
CA GLN A 174 15.78 -0.37 4.08
C GLN A 174 17.32 -0.40 3.99
N LEU A 175 17.89 -0.97 2.93
CA LEU A 175 19.32 -0.90 2.67
C LEU A 175 19.78 0.54 2.36
N MET A 176 18.99 1.32 1.62
CA MET A 176 19.31 2.71 1.27
C MET A 176 19.03 3.72 2.39
N ASN A 177 18.30 3.29 3.43
CA ASN A 177 17.96 4.07 4.60
C ASN A 177 18.26 3.26 5.87
N PRO A 178 19.55 2.97 6.15
CA PRO A 178 19.93 2.23 7.35
C PRO A 178 19.49 2.97 8.63
N LEU A 179 19.31 2.24 9.73
CA LEU A 179 18.93 2.83 11.00
C LEU A 179 19.98 3.86 11.46
N GLU A 180 19.52 5.05 11.84
CA GLU A 180 20.37 6.08 12.43
C GLU A 180 20.65 5.75 13.91
N ASP A 181 21.92 5.74 14.29
CA ASP A 181 22.32 5.69 15.69
C ASP A 181 22.57 7.12 16.18
N TYR A 182 21.70 7.65 17.04
CA TYR A 182 21.83 9.00 17.58
C TYR A 182 23.14 9.23 18.35
N LYS A 183 23.77 8.17 18.85
CA LYS A 183 25.08 8.25 19.53
C LYS A 183 26.23 8.29 18.54
N HIS A 184 26.02 7.79 17.32
CA HIS A 184 27.00 7.63 16.26
C HIS A 184 26.42 8.00 14.88
N PRO A 185 25.98 9.26 14.68
CA PRO A 185 25.32 9.69 13.45
C PRO A 185 26.22 9.53 12.20
N GLU A 186 27.54 9.56 12.38
CA GLU A 186 28.52 9.32 11.33
C GLU A 186 28.40 7.93 10.69
N LEU A 187 27.92 6.93 11.44
CA LEU A 187 27.76 5.56 10.95
C LEU A 187 26.67 5.46 9.89
N TYR A 188 25.68 6.35 9.89
CA TYR A 188 24.62 6.34 8.87
C TYR A 188 25.20 6.46 7.46
N ALA A 189 26.10 7.43 7.25
CA ALA A 189 26.72 7.66 5.94
C ALA A 189 27.61 6.48 5.53
N GLN A 190 28.36 5.90 6.47
CA GLN A 190 29.20 4.73 6.23
C GLN A 190 28.36 3.50 5.85
N HIS A 191 27.32 3.19 6.63
CA HIS A 191 26.41 2.08 6.37
C HIS A 191 25.69 2.23 5.03
N LYS A 192 25.21 3.45 4.72
CA LYS A 192 24.58 3.74 3.43
C LYS A 192 25.55 3.54 2.27
N GLY A 193 26.80 3.97 2.42
CA GLY A 193 27.85 3.75 1.41
C GLY A 193 28.13 2.27 1.17
N ALA A 194 28.30 1.48 2.24
CA ALA A 194 28.52 0.03 2.14
C ALA A 194 27.33 -0.69 1.48
N ASN A 195 26.10 -0.36 1.92
CA ASN A 195 24.88 -0.94 1.34
C ASN A 195 24.72 -0.59 -0.14
N THR A 196 25.03 0.65 -0.52
CA THR A 196 24.99 1.10 -1.92
C THR A 196 25.97 0.29 -2.77
N ALA A 197 27.20 0.13 -2.30
CA ALA A 197 28.22 -0.65 -3.02
C ALA A 197 27.80 -2.12 -3.20
N ALA A 198 27.24 -2.75 -2.17
CA ALA A 198 26.76 -4.12 -2.24
C ALA A 198 25.59 -4.29 -3.23
N CYS A 199 24.62 -3.36 -3.24
CA CYS A 199 23.51 -3.38 -4.20
C CYS A 199 24.00 -3.19 -5.65
N VAL A 200 24.91 -2.24 -5.88
CA VAL A 200 25.51 -2.00 -7.20
C VAL A 200 26.30 -3.22 -7.68
N ALA A 201 27.08 -3.85 -6.80
CA ALA A 201 27.81 -5.07 -7.12
C ALA A 201 26.86 -6.21 -7.52
N LEU A 202 25.76 -6.40 -6.79
CA LEU A 202 24.76 -7.43 -7.11
C LEU A 202 24.07 -7.16 -8.45
N LEU A 203 23.67 -5.91 -8.71
CA LEU A 203 23.09 -5.53 -9.99
C LEU A 203 24.05 -5.83 -11.15
N ARG A 204 25.33 -5.48 -11.02
CA ARG A 204 26.35 -5.79 -12.04
C ARG A 204 26.57 -7.29 -12.24
N GLU A 205 26.68 -8.03 -11.13
CA GLU A 205 26.86 -9.49 -11.16
C GLU A 205 25.70 -10.19 -11.87
N ALA A 206 24.48 -9.69 -11.70
CA ALA A 206 23.28 -10.19 -12.37
C ALA A 206 23.03 -9.57 -13.76
N GLY A 207 23.96 -8.77 -14.30
CA GLY A 207 23.91 -8.21 -15.66
C GLY A 207 23.12 -6.90 -15.83
N PHE A 208 22.66 -6.28 -14.74
CA PHE A 208 21.91 -5.01 -14.73
C PHE A 208 22.84 -3.79 -14.71
N ASN A 209 23.77 -3.69 -15.68
CA ASN A 209 24.81 -2.67 -15.70
C ASN A 209 24.25 -1.23 -15.74
N VAL A 210 23.24 -0.97 -16.58
CA VAL A 210 22.61 0.35 -16.71
C VAL A 210 21.97 0.79 -15.39
N GLN A 211 21.32 -0.14 -14.70
CA GLN A 211 20.69 0.09 -13.40
C GLN A 211 21.74 0.34 -12.32
N ALA A 212 22.85 -0.39 -12.35
CA ALA A 212 23.94 -0.27 -11.42
C ALA A 212 24.67 1.08 -11.52
N ASP A 213 24.92 1.57 -12.74
CA ASP A 213 25.64 2.82 -12.99
C ASP A 213 24.88 4.05 -12.44
N ASP A 214 23.55 4.00 -12.49
CA ASP A 214 22.66 5.09 -12.09
C ASP A 214 21.94 4.86 -10.74
N PHE A 215 22.28 3.79 -10.02
CA PHE A 215 21.52 3.28 -8.88
C PHE A 215 21.24 4.36 -7.81
N ALA A 216 22.29 5.00 -7.29
CA ALA A 216 22.13 6.01 -6.24
C ALA A 216 21.32 7.23 -6.69
N ALA A 217 21.47 7.66 -7.94
CA ALA A 217 20.72 8.79 -8.50
C ALA A 217 19.23 8.46 -8.67
N ARG A 218 18.92 7.22 -9.06
CA ARG A 218 17.54 6.71 -9.18
C ARG A 218 16.86 6.59 -7.82
N ILE A 219 17.55 6.07 -6.81
CA ILE A 219 17.03 6.02 -5.43
C ILE A 219 16.76 7.44 -4.91
N LYS A 220 17.68 8.38 -5.16
CA LYS A 220 17.52 9.78 -4.74
C LYS A 220 16.30 10.44 -5.41
N GLU A 221 16.12 10.26 -6.71
CA GLU A 221 14.93 10.73 -7.43
C GLU A 221 13.65 10.10 -6.88
N PHE A 222 13.67 8.79 -6.62
CA PHE A 222 12.50 8.10 -6.08
C PHE A 222 12.11 8.64 -4.70
N SER A 223 13.09 8.83 -3.82
CA SER A 223 12.87 9.39 -2.50
C SER A 223 12.38 10.84 -2.54
N SER A 224 12.81 11.65 -3.52
CA SER A 224 12.37 13.05 -3.59
C SER A 224 10.98 13.23 -4.18
N LYS A 225 10.47 12.27 -4.95
CA LYS A 225 9.18 12.37 -5.66
C LYS A 225 8.05 11.52 -5.06
N THR A 226 8.28 10.27 -4.69
CA THR A 226 7.18 9.39 -4.21
C THR A 226 7.09 9.31 -2.68
N ARG A 227 8.23 9.27 -1.98
CA ARG A 227 8.29 9.23 -0.50
C ARG A 227 8.97 10.46 0.07
N THR A 228 8.30 11.61 -0.06
CA THR A 228 8.75 12.87 0.52
C THR A 228 8.74 12.80 2.06
N LEU A 229 9.42 13.72 2.74
CA LEU A 229 9.33 13.86 4.21
C LEU A 229 7.88 14.00 4.72
N THR A 230 6.96 14.45 3.87
CA THR A 230 5.53 14.55 4.23
C THR A 230 4.78 13.23 4.14
N PHE A 231 5.34 12.21 3.49
CA PHE A 231 4.73 10.90 3.28
C PHE A 231 4.68 10.06 4.57
N ASP A 232 5.77 10.03 5.33
CA ASP A 232 5.89 9.29 6.59
C ASP A 232 5.67 10.14 7.84
N ASN A 233 5.36 11.42 7.67
CA ASN A 233 5.10 12.30 8.80
C ASN A 233 4.02 11.67 9.71
N PRO A 234 4.22 11.60 11.04
CA PRO A 234 3.26 11.03 11.99
C PRO A 234 1.84 11.54 11.80
N LEU A 235 1.72 12.79 11.37
CA LEU A 235 0.47 13.47 11.10
C LEU A 235 -0.23 12.97 9.85
N SER A 236 0.51 12.61 8.80
CA SER A 236 -0.06 12.01 7.57
C SER A 236 -0.57 10.59 7.82
N ARG A 237 -0.14 9.93 8.90
CA ARG A 237 -0.46 8.53 9.23
C ARG A 237 -1.42 8.36 10.41
N ALA A 238 -1.28 9.17 11.47
CA ALA A 238 -2.27 9.30 12.55
C ALA A 238 -3.66 9.72 12.03
N ARG A 239 -3.70 10.27 10.81
CA ARG A 239 -4.88 10.59 9.99
C ARG A 239 -5.67 9.39 9.46
N SER A 240 -5.23 8.15 9.69
CA SER A 240 -5.83 6.98 9.03
C SER A 240 -5.88 5.70 9.87
N GLU A 241 -5.02 5.50 10.88
CA GLU A 241 -4.90 4.20 11.57
C GLU A 241 -5.45 4.21 13.01
N ARG A 242 -6.33 3.25 13.35
CA ARG A 242 -6.92 3.18 14.70
C ARG A 242 -5.84 2.65 15.62
N MET A 243 -5.82 3.11 16.87
CA MET A 243 -4.97 2.48 17.88
C MET A 243 -5.41 1.01 18.05
N PRO A 244 -4.47 0.06 18.22
CA PRO A 244 -4.81 -1.33 18.37
C PRO A 244 -5.67 -1.52 19.63
N MET A 245 -6.57 -2.49 19.57
CA MET A 245 -7.35 -2.90 20.72
C MET A 245 -6.60 -4.04 21.42
N LEU A 246 -6.32 -3.88 22.71
CA LEU A 246 -5.64 -4.88 23.53
C LEU A 246 -6.56 -5.39 24.61
N GLU A 247 -6.41 -6.67 24.95
CA GLU A 247 -7.10 -7.25 26.09
C GLU A 247 -6.36 -6.83 27.36
N VAL A 248 -7.06 -6.07 28.21
CA VAL A 248 -6.59 -5.63 29.52
C VAL A 248 -7.65 -6.01 30.53
N ASP A 249 -7.29 -6.82 31.52
CA ASP A 249 -8.18 -7.34 32.56
C ASP A 249 -9.44 -8.08 32.01
N GLY A 250 -9.26 -8.86 30.94
CA GLY A 250 -10.34 -9.62 30.31
C GLY A 250 -11.30 -8.80 29.45
N ALA A 251 -10.99 -7.52 29.18
CA ALA A 251 -11.76 -6.66 28.31
C ALA A 251 -10.89 -6.07 27.20
N LEU A 252 -11.38 -6.15 25.96
CA LEU A 252 -10.71 -5.54 24.81
C LEU A 252 -10.92 -4.01 24.84
N ARG A 253 -9.83 -3.23 24.89
CA ARG A 253 -9.87 -1.76 25.00
C ARG A 253 -8.92 -1.09 24.00
N PRO A 254 -9.28 0.09 23.45
CA PRO A 254 -8.39 0.83 22.56
C PRO A 254 -7.21 1.38 23.35
N VAL A 255 -6.01 1.19 22.80
CA VAL A 255 -4.79 1.70 23.42
C VAL A 255 -4.76 3.22 23.37
N LYS A 256 -4.47 3.86 24.50
CA LYS A 256 -4.30 5.33 24.57
C LYS A 256 -2.91 5.72 24.11
N GLY A 257 -2.68 5.65 22.80
CA GLY A 257 -1.35 5.85 22.24
C GLY A 257 -1.12 7.11 21.42
N VAL A 258 0.14 7.27 21.07
CA VAL A 258 0.73 8.32 20.25
C VAL A 258 1.45 7.68 19.06
N TYR A 259 1.39 8.34 17.92
CA TYR A 259 2.08 7.92 16.70
C TYR A 259 3.46 8.57 16.61
N GLU A 260 4.48 7.77 16.27
CA GLU A 260 5.82 8.24 15.97
C GLU A 260 6.24 7.85 14.55
N ASP A 261 7.13 8.67 13.98
CA ASP A 261 7.68 8.51 12.65
C ASP A 261 8.52 7.24 12.58
N ALA A 262 8.10 6.28 11.76
CA ALA A 262 8.78 5.00 11.63
C ALA A 262 10.12 5.10 10.88
N THR A 263 10.39 6.20 10.16
CA THR A 263 11.68 6.40 9.49
C THR A 263 12.84 6.42 10.49
N LYS A 264 12.61 6.94 11.70
CA LYS A 264 13.57 6.90 12.83
C LYS A 264 13.97 5.47 13.23
N PHE A 265 13.18 4.47 12.86
CA PHE A 265 13.37 3.08 13.20
C PHE A 265 13.82 2.23 12.00
N GLY A 266 14.15 2.86 10.86
CA GLY A 266 14.59 2.16 9.65
C GLY A 266 13.50 1.23 9.08
N LEU A 267 12.24 1.55 9.36
CA LEU A 267 11.09 0.76 8.94
C LEU A 267 10.70 1.03 7.48
N GLY A 268 9.92 0.11 6.89
CA GLY A 268 9.48 0.16 5.49
C GLY A 268 8.57 1.35 5.16
N PHE A 269 8.07 1.44 3.93
CA PHE A 269 7.19 2.53 3.48
C PHE A 269 5.90 2.61 4.26
N GLY A 270 5.53 3.83 4.69
CA GLY A 270 4.25 4.07 5.34
C GLY A 270 4.05 3.20 6.58
N GLN A 271 5.06 3.11 7.44
CA GLN A 271 4.89 2.55 8.78
C GLN A 271 4.81 3.70 9.78
N VAL A 272 4.13 3.48 10.90
CA VAL A 272 4.20 4.32 12.09
C VAL A 272 4.52 3.44 13.26
N VAL A 273 5.21 3.99 14.27
CA VAL A 273 5.33 3.33 15.56
C VAL A 273 4.17 3.78 16.44
N GLN A 274 3.51 2.81 17.06
CA GLN A 274 2.43 3.04 18.02
C GLN A 274 3.04 2.86 19.41
N ASN A 275 2.97 3.91 20.22
CA ASN A 275 3.43 3.90 21.60
C ASN A 275 2.29 4.35 22.51
N THR A 276 2.32 4.03 23.80
CA THR A 276 1.51 4.74 24.80
C THR A 276 2.21 6.04 25.21
N ALA A 277 1.49 6.92 25.93
CA ALA A 277 2.08 8.15 26.45
C ALA A 277 3.18 7.89 27.50
N ASP A 278 3.13 6.74 28.19
CA ASP A 278 4.12 6.29 29.16
C ASP A 278 4.81 5.01 28.65
N LEU A 279 6.03 5.16 28.14
CA LEU A 279 6.80 4.07 27.53
C LEU A 279 7.15 2.93 28.51
N ASP A 280 7.03 3.14 29.82
CA ASP A 280 7.33 2.13 30.84
C ASP A 280 6.04 1.45 31.38
N SER A 281 4.88 1.80 30.84
CA SER A 281 3.59 1.26 31.29
C SER A 281 3.37 -0.21 30.91
N ALA A 282 2.53 -0.90 31.70
CA ALA A 282 2.06 -2.25 31.37
C ALA A 282 1.31 -2.29 30.02
N GLU A 283 0.58 -1.22 29.69
CA GLU A 283 -0.10 -1.07 28.41
C GLU A 283 0.90 -0.99 27.25
N GLN A 284 2.02 -0.27 27.39
CA GLN A 284 3.10 -0.27 26.39
C GLN A 284 3.71 -1.67 26.21
N THR A 285 3.95 -2.38 27.30
CA THR A 285 4.50 -3.74 27.25
C THR A 285 3.56 -4.69 26.51
N ALA A 286 2.26 -4.64 26.81
CA ALA A 286 1.24 -5.42 26.09
C ALA A 286 1.14 -5.03 24.60
N LEU A 287 1.23 -3.72 24.31
CA LEU A 287 1.22 -3.20 22.94
C LEU A 287 2.41 -3.74 22.13
N ARG A 288 3.62 -3.73 22.70
CA ARG A 288 4.82 -4.27 22.06
C ARG A 288 4.74 -5.78 21.87
N ALA A 289 4.20 -6.52 22.84
CA ALA A 289 3.98 -7.95 22.69
C ALA A 289 3.02 -8.26 21.53
N ALA A 290 1.94 -7.49 21.38
CA ALA A 290 0.96 -7.68 20.31
C ALA A 290 1.50 -7.29 18.93
N LEU A 291 2.13 -6.11 18.83
CA LEU A 291 2.68 -5.57 17.57
C LEU A 291 3.96 -6.29 17.11
N GLY A 292 4.65 -6.96 18.04
CA GLY A 292 6.04 -7.38 17.88
C GLY A 292 7.01 -6.19 17.98
N ASP A 293 8.30 -6.49 18.01
CA ASP A 293 9.37 -5.49 18.24
C ASP A 293 9.32 -4.29 17.28
N ARG A 294 8.71 -4.46 16.09
CA ARG A 294 8.73 -3.50 14.98
C ARG A 294 7.42 -3.42 14.20
N ASN A 295 6.28 -3.56 14.85
CA ASN A 295 4.96 -3.45 14.20
C ASN A 295 4.73 -4.47 13.08
N GLN A 296 5.43 -5.60 13.13
CA GLN A 296 5.32 -6.69 12.18
C GLN A 296 3.91 -7.30 12.14
N ASN A 297 3.17 -7.19 13.26
CA ASN A 297 1.82 -7.69 13.41
C ASN A 297 0.77 -6.56 13.37
N ILE A 298 1.10 -5.36 12.87
CA ILE A 298 0.20 -4.20 12.96
C ILE A 298 -1.16 -4.44 12.31
N ASN A 299 -1.20 -5.21 11.22
CA ASN A 299 -2.41 -5.58 10.49
C ASN A 299 -3.21 -6.71 11.18
N ALA A 300 -2.62 -7.38 12.17
CA ALA A 300 -3.15 -8.57 12.84
C ALA A 300 -4.05 -8.26 14.03
N ILE A 301 -4.07 -7.00 14.47
CA ILE A 301 -4.64 -6.62 15.76
C ILE A 301 -5.99 -5.94 15.53
N PRO A 302 -7.06 -6.37 16.24
CA PRO A 302 -8.37 -5.75 16.12
C PRO A 302 -8.32 -4.26 16.48
N ARG A 303 -9.26 -3.49 15.92
CA ARG A 303 -9.41 -2.06 16.14
C ARG A 303 -10.87 -1.72 16.47
N GLU A 304 -11.07 -0.65 17.23
CA GLU A 304 -12.39 -0.23 17.70
C GLU A 304 -13.34 -0.08 16.50
N GLY A 305 -14.54 -0.68 16.51
CA GLY A 305 -15.50 -0.57 15.40
C GLY A 305 -15.04 -1.16 14.05
N ALA A 306 -14.00 -2.01 14.04
CA ALA A 306 -13.49 -2.71 12.85
C ALA A 306 -12.85 -4.05 13.25
N PRO A 307 -13.67 -5.07 13.63
CA PRO A 307 -13.15 -6.37 14.00
C PRO A 307 -12.48 -7.09 12.81
N ILE A 308 -11.49 -7.92 13.10
CA ILE A 308 -10.91 -8.83 12.12
C ILE A 308 -11.85 -10.03 12.01
N ALA A 309 -12.74 -9.96 11.03
CA ALA A 309 -13.70 -11.00 10.69
C ALA A 309 -13.12 -12.04 9.71
N ASP A 310 -13.98 -12.90 9.12
CA ASP A 310 -13.67 -13.95 8.14
C ASP A 310 -12.37 -13.70 7.35
N LEU A 311 -11.31 -14.41 7.72
CA LEU A 311 -9.97 -14.28 7.12
C LEU A 311 -9.94 -14.73 5.65
N THR A 312 -11.02 -15.35 5.15
CA THR A 312 -11.09 -15.84 3.76
C THR A 312 -11.63 -14.82 2.75
N ARG A 313 -12.25 -13.74 3.22
CA ARG A 313 -12.89 -12.74 2.35
C ARG A 313 -11.88 -11.91 1.53
N PRO A 314 -12.02 -11.81 0.20
CA PRO A 314 -11.18 -10.92 -0.58
C PRO A 314 -11.72 -9.47 -0.52
N PHE A 315 -10.87 -8.49 -0.82
CA PHE A 315 -11.23 -7.08 -0.97
C PHE A 315 -11.60 -6.31 0.31
N THR A 316 -11.85 -5.00 0.17
CA THR A 316 -12.10 -4.05 1.26
C THR A 316 -13.57 -4.01 1.74
N MET A 317 -14.40 -4.95 1.28
CA MET A 317 -15.80 -5.07 1.69
C MET A 317 -15.92 -5.52 3.15
N SER A 318 -16.89 -4.96 3.86
CA SER A 318 -17.31 -5.38 5.21
C SER A 318 -18.32 -6.53 5.13
N GLU A 319 -18.67 -7.15 6.27
CA GLU A 319 -19.73 -8.17 6.31
C GLU A 319 -21.07 -7.59 5.88
N MET A 320 -21.39 -6.39 6.38
CA MET A 320 -22.60 -5.66 6.00
C MET A 320 -22.64 -5.33 4.50
N ASP A 321 -21.50 -5.01 3.89
CA ASP A 321 -21.44 -4.85 2.42
C ASP A 321 -21.82 -6.17 1.75
N MET A 322 -21.21 -7.29 2.18
CA MET A 322 -21.46 -8.62 1.61
C MET A 322 -22.91 -9.13 1.80
N GLU A 323 -23.58 -8.74 2.89
CA GLU A 323 -24.98 -9.07 3.14
C GLU A 323 -25.94 -8.23 2.28
N ASN A 324 -25.50 -7.07 1.79
CA ASN A 324 -26.33 -6.08 1.09
C ASN A 324 -25.76 -5.73 -0.29
N VAL A 325 -25.48 -6.74 -1.12
CA VAL A 325 -24.99 -6.55 -2.49
C VAL A 325 -26.06 -5.86 -3.35
N PRO A 326 -25.79 -4.67 -3.94
CA PRO A 326 -26.76 -4.00 -4.81
C PRO A 326 -27.11 -4.86 -6.03
N GLU A 327 -28.37 -4.83 -6.43
CA GLU A 327 -28.90 -5.70 -7.49
C GLU A 327 -28.11 -5.58 -8.81
N VAL A 328 -27.70 -4.38 -9.18
CA VAL A 328 -26.91 -4.15 -10.41
C VAL A 328 -25.55 -4.86 -10.41
N TYR A 329 -24.94 -5.10 -9.24
CA TYR A 329 -23.71 -5.88 -9.12
C TYR A 329 -23.99 -7.37 -9.03
N ALA A 330 -25.10 -7.75 -8.38
CA ALA A 330 -25.56 -9.14 -8.36
C ALA A 330 -25.84 -9.66 -9.80
N GLN A 331 -26.43 -8.84 -10.66
CA GLN A 331 -26.67 -9.15 -12.08
C GLN A 331 -25.36 -9.33 -12.88
N LEU A 332 -24.26 -8.72 -12.45
CA LEU A 332 -22.92 -8.93 -13.02
C LEU A 332 -22.21 -10.19 -12.46
N GLY A 333 -22.87 -10.96 -11.58
CA GLY A 333 -22.31 -12.18 -11.01
C GLY A 333 -21.26 -11.95 -9.93
N ILE A 334 -21.23 -10.78 -9.29
CA ILE A 334 -20.17 -10.42 -8.33
C ILE A 334 -20.04 -11.42 -7.18
N ALA A 335 -21.13 -12.02 -6.71
CA ALA A 335 -21.10 -13.00 -5.62
C ALA A 335 -20.33 -14.28 -6.00
N GLU A 336 -20.55 -14.80 -7.21
CA GLU A 336 -19.81 -15.96 -7.71
C GLU A 336 -18.33 -15.62 -7.87
N MET A 337 -18.04 -14.45 -8.45
CA MET A 337 -16.67 -13.98 -8.60
C MET A 337 -15.97 -13.88 -7.23
N LEU A 338 -16.61 -13.29 -6.22
CA LEU A 338 -16.03 -13.20 -4.88
C LEU A 338 -15.74 -14.56 -4.26
N GLY A 339 -16.60 -15.56 -4.51
CA GLY A 339 -16.36 -16.94 -4.09
C GLY A 339 -15.11 -17.55 -4.74
N GLN A 340 -14.81 -17.23 -6.00
CA GLN A 340 -13.60 -17.72 -6.70
C GLN A 340 -12.31 -17.12 -6.13
N TYR A 341 -12.39 -15.92 -5.54
CA TYR A 341 -11.26 -15.20 -4.96
C TYR A 341 -11.11 -15.43 -3.44
N ALA A 342 -12.01 -16.17 -2.81
CA ALA A 342 -11.94 -16.46 -1.39
C ALA A 342 -10.71 -17.33 -1.08
N MET A 343 -9.82 -16.82 -0.24
CA MET A 343 -8.64 -17.56 0.23
C MET A 343 -8.27 -17.13 1.63
N LEU A 344 -7.66 -18.01 2.43
CA LEU A 344 -7.16 -17.62 3.74
C LEU A 344 -6.05 -16.56 3.57
N HIS A 345 -6.42 -15.31 3.80
CA HIS A 345 -5.50 -14.22 3.94
C HIS A 345 -5.19 -14.12 5.43
N GLY A 346 -3.93 -14.02 5.77
CA GLY A 346 -3.49 -14.08 7.16
C GLY A 346 -3.91 -12.93 8.03
N THR A 347 -3.20 -12.81 9.13
CA THR A 347 -3.20 -11.65 10.02
C THR A 347 -2.69 -10.36 9.36
N GLY A 348 -2.32 -10.37 8.08
CA GLY A 348 -1.81 -9.21 7.35
C GLY A 348 -2.87 -8.26 6.79
N ILE A 349 -4.16 -8.59 6.85
CA ILE A 349 -5.25 -7.89 6.12
C ILE A 349 -5.72 -6.63 6.85
N ASN A 350 -5.80 -5.52 6.12
CA ASN A 350 -6.30 -4.25 6.66
C ASN A 350 -7.77 -3.99 6.24
N ARG A 351 -8.73 -4.80 6.71
CA ARG A 351 -10.16 -4.59 6.33
C ARG A 351 -10.87 -3.53 7.16
N TRP A 352 -10.14 -2.67 7.85
CA TRP A 352 -10.76 -1.64 8.66
C TRP A 352 -11.18 -0.48 7.77
N GLN A 353 -12.24 0.22 8.16
CA GLN A 353 -12.43 1.56 7.65
C GLN A 353 -11.48 2.49 8.41
N PRO A 354 -10.49 3.08 7.72
CA PRO A 354 -9.63 4.07 8.32
C PRO A 354 -10.47 5.30 8.70
N PHE A 355 -9.99 6.06 9.68
CA PHE A 355 -10.63 7.28 10.18
C PHE A 355 -9.54 8.37 10.25
N GLY A 356 -9.96 9.63 10.24
CA GLY A 356 -9.08 10.79 10.13
C GLY A 356 -9.10 11.39 8.71
N THR A 357 -8.34 12.47 8.48
CA THR A 357 -8.61 13.37 7.34
C THR A 357 -8.52 12.69 5.97
N PHE A 358 -7.57 11.78 5.73
CA PHE A 358 -7.47 11.11 4.43
C PHE A 358 -8.70 10.24 4.15
N ALA A 359 -9.01 9.35 5.08
CA ALA A 359 -10.17 8.46 4.97
C ALA A 359 -11.48 9.23 4.91
N MET A 360 -11.61 10.27 5.73
CA MET A 360 -12.79 11.11 5.81
C MET A 360 -12.97 11.94 4.54
N GLU A 361 -11.92 12.55 3.98
CA GLU A 361 -12.00 13.32 2.73
C GLU A 361 -12.38 12.44 1.54
N ASN A 362 -11.79 11.24 1.45
CA ASN A 362 -12.18 10.24 0.44
C ASN A 362 -13.64 9.82 0.64
N SER A 363 -14.03 9.48 1.87
CA SER A 363 -15.39 9.05 2.21
C SER A 363 -16.43 10.13 1.92
N LEU A 364 -16.12 11.39 2.23
CA LEU A 364 -16.97 12.53 1.86
C LEU A 364 -17.09 12.66 0.35
N GLN A 365 -16.06 12.34 -0.43
CA GLN A 365 -16.12 12.30 -1.89
C GLN A 365 -16.75 11.02 -2.47
N GLY A 366 -17.24 10.11 -1.61
CA GLY A 366 -17.80 8.82 -2.03
C GLY A 366 -16.75 7.79 -2.45
N LEU A 367 -15.47 8.04 -2.20
CA LEU A 367 -14.37 7.13 -2.47
C LEU A 367 -14.07 6.26 -1.23
N PRO A 368 -13.77 4.96 -1.39
CA PRO A 368 -13.46 4.08 -0.29
C PRO A 368 -12.01 4.28 0.15
N SER A 369 -11.68 3.77 1.33
CA SER A 369 -10.32 3.67 1.82
C SER A 369 -10.21 2.48 2.79
N ALA A 370 -9.05 1.80 2.79
CA ALA A 370 -8.73 0.71 3.71
C ALA A 370 -7.68 1.14 4.75
N GLY A 371 -6.80 2.09 4.42
CA GLY A 371 -5.82 2.66 5.34
C GLY A 371 -5.44 4.11 5.00
N ALA A 372 -4.15 4.31 4.79
CA ALA A 372 -3.56 5.57 4.32
C ALA A 372 -2.95 5.39 2.92
N GLN A 373 -2.31 6.43 2.39
CA GLN A 373 -1.47 6.30 1.19
C GLN A 373 -0.60 5.03 1.22
N SER A 374 -0.59 4.30 0.10
CA SER A 374 -0.05 2.94 0.07
C SER A 374 1.47 2.90 0.05
N GLY A 375 2.09 2.53 1.18
CA GLY A 375 3.52 2.26 1.26
C GLY A 375 3.94 1.09 0.35
N GLY A 376 3.14 0.03 0.32
CA GLY A 376 3.36 -1.13 -0.56
C GLY A 376 3.38 -0.77 -2.06
N THR A 377 2.61 0.23 -2.47
CA THR A 377 2.68 0.74 -3.86
C THR A 377 4.04 1.37 -4.14
N CYS A 378 4.55 2.17 -3.21
CA CYS A 378 5.88 2.76 -3.31
C CYS A 378 6.97 1.68 -3.33
N ASP A 379 6.86 0.64 -2.50
CA ASP A 379 7.78 -0.51 -2.50
C ASP A 379 7.84 -1.18 -3.88
N ILE A 380 6.68 -1.53 -4.45
CA ILE A 380 6.61 -2.21 -5.74
C ILE A 380 7.14 -1.32 -6.87
N LEU A 381 6.79 -0.03 -6.89
CA LEU A 381 7.30 0.92 -7.87
C LEU A 381 8.82 1.12 -7.74
N LEU A 382 9.36 1.09 -6.51
CA LEU A 382 10.81 1.16 -6.27
C LEU A 382 11.52 -0.08 -6.82
N ALA A 383 10.97 -1.27 -6.58
CA ALA A 383 11.51 -2.51 -7.12
C ALA A 383 11.51 -2.49 -8.65
N ILE A 384 10.40 -2.07 -9.27
CA ILE A 384 10.30 -1.88 -10.72
C ILE A 384 11.38 -0.91 -11.20
N ASN A 385 11.51 0.27 -10.59
CA ASN A 385 12.52 1.29 -10.92
C ASN A 385 13.97 0.79 -10.75
N THR A 386 14.20 -0.15 -9.84
CA THR A 386 15.51 -0.76 -9.57
C THR A 386 15.86 -1.82 -10.63
N LEU A 387 14.86 -2.53 -11.15
CA LEU A 387 15.06 -3.64 -12.09
C LEU A 387 14.94 -3.19 -13.56
N THR A 388 14.27 -2.07 -13.84
CA THR A 388 14.11 -1.55 -15.20
C THR A 388 15.30 -0.67 -15.65
N PRO A 389 15.80 -0.82 -16.89
CA PRO A 389 16.88 0.02 -17.40
C PRO A 389 16.42 1.46 -17.67
N GLU A 390 15.14 1.74 -17.84
CA GLU A 390 14.60 3.10 -17.90
C GLU A 390 14.27 3.65 -16.51
N ARG A 391 14.14 4.97 -16.35
CA ARG A 391 13.57 5.55 -15.13
C ARG A 391 12.06 5.36 -15.14
N ILE A 392 11.46 5.10 -13.97
CA ILE A 392 10.00 4.98 -13.87
C ILE A 392 9.29 6.35 -14.01
N TYR A 393 9.93 7.43 -13.56
CA TYR A 393 9.35 8.76 -13.61
C TYR A 393 9.35 9.31 -15.03
N GLY A 394 8.17 9.75 -15.49
CA GLY A 394 7.95 10.17 -16.89
C GLY A 394 7.74 8.99 -17.85
N ASN A 395 7.74 7.75 -17.36
CA ASN A 395 7.49 6.57 -18.18
C ASN A 395 6.07 6.03 -17.94
N ALA A 396 5.08 6.71 -18.52
CA ALA A 396 3.67 6.34 -18.39
C ALA A 396 3.38 4.90 -18.87
N GLU A 397 4.10 4.43 -19.89
CA GLU A 397 3.98 3.08 -20.45
C GLU A 397 4.39 1.96 -19.49
N LEU A 398 5.11 2.30 -18.43
CA LEU A 398 5.51 1.40 -17.35
C LEU A 398 4.73 1.69 -16.07
N ALA A 399 4.68 2.96 -15.65
CA ALA A 399 4.12 3.37 -14.37
C ALA A 399 2.60 3.10 -14.29
N LEU A 400 1.83 3.42 -15.32
CA LEU A 400 0.37 3.25 -15.32
C LEU A 400 -0.07 1.77 -15.31
N PRO A 401 0.43 0.87 -16.19
CA PRO A 401 0.09 -0.55 -16.10
C PRO A 401 0.62 -1.19 -14.81
N ALA A 402 1.80 -0.78 -14.29
CA ALA A 402 2.22 -1.20 -12.96
C ALA A 402 1.19 -0.79 -11.89
N GLY A 403 0.76 0.48 -11.93
CA GLY A 403 -0.23 1.05 -11.02
C GLY A 403 -1.55 0.28 -10.98
N LEU A 404 -2.10 -0.10 -12.15
CA LEU A 404 -3.33 -0.91 -12.20
C LEU A 404 -3.17 -2.27 -11.52
N GLY A 405 -2.07 -2.98 -11.78
CA GLY A 405 -1.82 -4.28 -11.15
C GLY A 405 -1.54 -4.20 -9.67
N ILE A 406 -0.83 -3.16 -9.23
CA ILE A 406 -0.62 -2.88 -7.81
C ILE A 406 -1.97 -2.59 -7.13
N ALA A 407 -2.79 -1.72 -7.71
CA ALA A 407 -4.09 -1.37 -7.16
C ALA A 407 -4.99 -2.60 -7.02
N ALA A 408 -5.06 -3.45 -8.05
CA ALA A 408 -5.82 -4.69 -8.01
C ALA A 408 -5.29 -5.69 -6.96
N PHE A 409 -3.97 -5.85 -6.84
CA PHE A 409 -3.35 -6.69 -5.80
C PHE A 409 -3.62 -6.17 -4.38
N MET A 410 -3.43 -4.86 -4.17
CA MET A 410 -3.62 -4.22 -2.87
C MET A 410 -5.09 -4.23 -2.46
N ASN A 411 -6.00 -4.03 -3.41
CA ASN A 411 -7.43 -4.11 -3.16
C ASN A 411 -7.81 -5.56 -2.86
N PHE A 412 -7.38 -6.55 -3.65
CA PHE A 412 -7.60 -7.98 -3.37
C PHE A 412 -7.24 -8.36 -1.94
N GLY A 413 -6.07 -7.93 -1.47
CA GLY A 413 -5.62 -8.20 -0.12
C GLY A 413 -6.30 -7.40 0.98
N GLY A 414 -7.29 -6.56 0.64
CA GLY A 414 -7.89 -5.62 1.57
C GLY A 414 -6.85 -4.72 2.22
N TYR A 415 -5.73 -4.43 1.54
CA TYR A 415 -4.65 -3.60 2.09
C TYR A 415 -4.92 -2.12 1.82
N HIS A 416 -5.29 -1.81 0.57
CA HIS A 416 -5.55 -0.46 0.09
C HIS A 416 -6.55 -0.44 -1.06
N THR A 417 -7.28 0.65 -1.18
CA THR A 417 -8.18 0.96 -2.31
C THR A 417 -7.45 1.51 -3.53
N PHE A 418 -8.15 1.66 -4.64
CA PHE A 418 -7.60 2.32 -5.83
C PHE A 418 -7.30 3.80 -5.54
N ALA A 419 -8.11 4.46 -4.70
CA ALA A 419 -7.89 5.83 -4.24
C ALA A 419 -6.60 6.04 -3.41
N GLU A 420 -6.02 4.95 -2.90
CA GLU A 420 -4.78 4.96 -2.11
C GLU A 420 -3.53 4.59 -2.91
N THR A 421 -3.72 3.97 -4.09
CA THR A 421 -2.66 3.26 -4.81
C THR A 421 -2.44 3.88 -6.18
N PHE A 422 -3.48 3.98 -7.00
CA PHE A 422 -3.37 4.41 -8.40
C PHE A 422 -2.83 5.84 -8.56
N PRO A 423 -3.23 6.85 -7.76
CA PRO A 423 -2.67 8.21 -7.86
C PRO A 423 -1.15 8.30 -7.67
N ILE A 424 -0.54 7.36 -6.94
CA ILE A 424 0.92 7.30 -6.78
C ILE A 424 1.58 6.95 -8.13
N ALA A 425 1.00 6.00 -8.86
CA ALA A 425 1.45 5.62 -10.19
C ALA A 425 1.20 6.73 -11.23
N GLU A 426 0.07 7.45 -11.13
CA GLU A 426 -0.20 8.64 -11.96
C GLU A 426 0.86 9.73 -11.75
N ALA A 427 1.25 10.00 -10.49
CA ALA A 427 2.31 10.96 -10.19
C ALA A 427 3.66 10.53 -10.80
N ALA A 428 4.01 9.24 -10.68
CA ALA A 428 5.21 8.70 -11.33
C ALA A 428 5.16 8.84 -12.86
N ALA A 429 4.04 8.46 -13.48
CA ALA A 429 3.82 8.58 -14.92
C ALA A 429 3.96 10.03 -15.42
N ALA A 430 3.40 10.99 -14.66
CA ALA A 430 3.46 12.42 -14.95
C ALA A 430 4.80 13.08 -14.55
N ASN A 431 5.75 12.32 -14.01
CA ASN A 431 7.03 12.84 -13.51
C ASN A 431 6.87 13.90 -12.40
N HIS A 432 5.82 13.79 -11.58
CA HIS A 432 5.50 14.73 -10.52
C HIS A 432 5.71 14.11 -9.14
N PRO A 433 6.06 14.92 -8.12
CA PRO A 433 6.03 14.46 -6.74
C PRO A 433 4.60 14.07 -6.31
N TYR A 434 4.44 12.90 -5.71
CA TYR A 434 3.24 12.53 -4.98
C TYR A 434 3.25 13.25 -3.62
N VAL A 435 2.21 14.06 -3.37
CA VAL A 435 2.07 14.85 -2.15
C VAL A 435 0.81 14.39 -1.41
N PRO A 436 0.93 13.55 -0.37
CA PRO A 436 -0.21 13.02 0.37
C PRO A 436 -1.03 14.07 1.12
N THR A 437 -0.60 15.33 1.14
CA THR A 437 -1.32 16.45 1.78
C THR A 437 -2.17 17.26 0.81
N ASN A 438 -2.08 17.03 -0.51
CA ASN A 438 -2.87 17.72 -1.54
C ASN A 438 -4.00 16.83 -2.12
N LEU A 439 -4.70 16.14 -1.22
CA LEU A 439 -5.55 14.99 -1.52
C LEU A 439 -6.75 15.31 -2.43
N ALA A 440 -7.31 16.51 -2.25
CA ALA A 440 -8.37 17.07 -3.07
C ALA A 440 -8.07 17.06 -4.58
N VAL A 441 -6.79 17.25 -4.93
CA VAL A 441 -6.34 17.41 -6.32
C VAL A 441 -6.02 16.06 -6.97
N VAL A 442 -5.62 15.05 -6.18
CA VAL A 442 -5.27 13.71 -6.68
C VAL A 442 -6.46 12.75 -6.70
N ASN A 443 -7.38 12.85 -5.74
CA ASN A 443 -8.60 12.05 -5.65
C ASN A 443 -9.81 12.80 -6.20
N GLN A 444 -9.70 13.25 -7.45
CA GLN A 444 -10.82 13.88 -8.14
C GLN A 444 -11.93 12.86 -8.47
N PHE A 445 -13.17 13.35 -8.62
CA PHE A 445 -14.36 12.52 -8.87
C PHE A 445 -14.27 11.62 -10.11
N ASP A 446 -13.39 11.95 -11.05
CA ASP A 446 -13.12 11.21 -12.28
C ASP A 446 -12.06 10.09 -12.11
N LEU A 447 -11.56 9.83 -10.89
CA LEU A 447 -10.54 8.79 -10.64
C LEU A 447 -10.89 7.45 -11.32
N TYR A 448 -12.13 6.99 -11.14
CA TYR A 448 -12.59 5.72 -11.72
C TYR A 448 -12.69 5.75 -13.25
N GLU A 449 -12.94 6.91 -13.85
CA GLU A 449 -12.88 7.08 -15.31
C GLU A 449 -11.44 7.06 -15.82
N ARG A 450 -10.50 7.63 -15.08
CA ARG A 450 -9.07 7.57 -15.43
C ARG A 450 -8.52 6.14 -15.33
N ILE A 451 -8.94 5.38 -14.32
CA ILE A 451 -8.62 3.95 -14.18
C ILE A 451 -9.19 3.17 -15.37
N GLU A 452 -10.46 3.39 -15.71
CA GLU A 452 -11.11 2.76 -16.85
C GLU A 452 -10.37 3.04 -18.16
N LYS A 453 -10.08 4.32 -18.47
CA LYS A 453 -9.30 4.71 -19.66
C LYS A 453 -7.89 4.10 -19.69
N THR A 454 -7.27 3.98 -18.52
CA THR A 454 -5.95 3.34 -18.40
C THR A 454 -6.05 1.84 -18.67
N ALA A 455 -7.12 1.18 -18.17
CA ALA A 455 -7.39 -0.22 -18.42
C ALA A 455 -7.74 -0.49 -19.89
N GLU A 456 -8.49 0.39 -20.56
CA GLU A 456 -8.77 0.29 -22.00
C GLU A 456 -7.46 0.19 -22.82
N ARG A 457 -6.47 1.03 -22.47
CA ARG A 457 -5.18 1.06 -23.17
C ARG A 457 -4.28 -0.13 -22.87
N TYR A 458 -4.24 -0.58 -21.61
CA TYR A 458 -3.21 -1.51 -21.15
C TYR A 458 -3.73 -2.91 -20.82
N SER A 459 -5.04 -3.08 -20.63
CA SER A 459 -5.70 -4.35 -20.35
C SER A 459 -7.06 -4.41 -21.05
N PRO A 460 -7.11 -4.33 -22.40
CA PRO A 460 -8.37 -4.15 -23.14
C PRO A 460 -9.40 -5.25 -22.87
N GLN A 461 -8.96 -6.48 -22.60
CA GLN A 461 -9.89 -7.57 -22.28
C GLN A 461 -10.46 -7.49 -20.85
N ALA A 462 -9.69 -6.98 -19.88
CA ALA A 462 -10.22 -6.67 -18.56
C ALA A 462 -11.16 -5.45 -18.60
N PHE A 463 -10.87 -4.49 -19.49
CA PHE A 463 -11.64 -3.27 -19.65
C PHE A 463 -13.12 -3.54 -19.94
N GLU A 464 -13.45 -4.53 -20.77
CA GLU A 464 -14.86 -4.84 -21.09
C GLU A 464 -15.71 -5.10 -19.84
N GLN A 465 -15.19 -5.91 -18.91
CA GLN A 465 -15.88 -6.22 -17.66
C GLN A 465 -15.79 -5.05 -16.66
N LEU A 466 -14.63 -4.38 -16.58
CA LEU A 466 -14.44 -3.21 -15.73
C LEU A 466 -15.42 -2.07 -16.11
N ALA A 467 -15.64 -1.83 -17.39
CA ALA A 467 -16.57 -0.82 -17.90
C ALA A 467 -18.02 -1.13 -17.48
N GLN A 468 -18.42 -2.41 -17.48
CA GLN A 468 -19.73 -2.83 -16.95
C GLN A 468 -19.85 -2.50 -15.46
N PHE A 469 -18.83 -2.80 -14.66
CA PHE A 469 -18.80 -2.41 -13.25
C PHE A 469 -18.83 -0.88 -13.07
N ARG A 470 -18.14 -0.11 -13.93
CA ARG A 470 -18.15 1.36 -13.90
C ARG A 470 -19.53 1.94 -14.25
N GLN A 471 -20.24 1.32 -15.19
CA GLN A 471 -21.60 1.68 -15.56
C GLN A 471 -22.55 1.41 -14.39
N SER A 472 -22.51 0.22 -13.79
CA SER A 472 -23.30 -0.12 -12.59
C SER A 472 -23.02 0.84 -11.44
N HIS A 473 -21.75 1.19 -11.22
CA HIS A 473 -21.35 2.21 -10.24
C HIS A 473 -22.01 3.56 -10.50
N GLY A 474 -22.02 4.01 -11.75
CA GLY A 474 -22.68 5.26 -12.16
C GLY A 474 -24.18 5.23 -11.94
N GLN A 475 -24.85 4.13 -12.30
CA GLN A 475 -26.29 3.95 -12.13
C GLN A 475 -26.71 3.99 -10.66
N VAL A 476 -25.97 3.29 -9.78
CA VAL A 476 -26.24 3.31 -8.34
C VAL A 476 -26.00 4.69 -7.77
N LEU A 477 -24.89 5.34 -8.12
CA LEU A 477 -24.56 6.67 -7.61
C LEU A 477 -25.59 7.72 -8.04
N GLU A 478 -26.08 7.64 -9.29
CA GLU A 478 -27.13 8.52 -9.79
C GLU A 478 -28.45 8.30 -9.05
N THR A 479 -28.84 7.04 -8.84
CA THR A 479 -30.02 6.69 -8.04
C THR A 479 -29.91 7.23 -6.62
N LEU A 480 -28.74 7.07 -5.98
CA LEU A 480 -28.47 7.59 -4.65
C LEU A 480 -28.57 9.12 -4.60
N ARG A 481 -28.04 9.84 -5.60
CA ARG A 481 -28.15 11.31 -5.68
C ARG A 481 -29.59 11.78 -5.81
N GLN A 482 -30.40 11.09 -6.61
CA GLN A 482 -31.82 11.39 -6.75
C GLN A 482 -32.60 11.15 -5.45
N GLN A 483 -32.27 10.09 -4.71
CA GLN A 483 -32.89 9.76 -3.43
C GLN A 483 -32.39 10.65 -2.28
N HIS A 484 -31.15 11.13 -2.38
CA HIS A 484 -30.46 11.91 -1.37
C HIS A 484 -29.76 13.13 -1.98
N PRO A 485 -30.50 14.23 -2.26
CA PRO A 485 -29.95 15.43 -2.92
C PRO A 485 -28.76 16.07 -2.17
N ASN A 486 -28.61 15.80 -0.88
CA ASN A 486 -27.45 16.20 -0.08
C ASN A 486 -26.14 15.53 -0.51
N LEU A 487 -26.18 14.45 -1.31
CA LEU A 487 -25.00 13.86 -1.94
C LEU A 487 -24.47 14.69 -3.13
N GLU A 488 -25.30 15.53 -3.77
CA GLU A 488 -24.85 16.43 -4.85
C GLU A 488 -24.07 17.64 -4.31
N SER A 489 -24.39 18.06 -3.08
CA SER A 489 -23.77 19.19 -2.39
C SER A 489 -22.44 18.80 -1.72
N LEU A 490 -21.46 18.36 -2.51
CA LEU A 490 -20.07 18.42 -2.05
C LEU A 490 -19.57 19.84 -2.27
N ALA A 491 -19.71 20.66 -1.24
CA ALA A 491 -19.48 22.10 -1.26
C ALA A 491 -18.21 22.47 -2.06
N PRO A 492 -18.31 23.27 -3.14
CA PRO A 492 -17.18 23.66 -3.98
C PRO A 492 -16.21 24.64 -3.32
N TYR A 493 -16.48 25.09 -2.09
CA TYR A 493 -15.65 26.03 -1.36
C TYR A 493 -14.90 25.33 -0.24
N VAL A 494 -13.73 24.81 -0.59
CA VAL A 494 -12.69 24.39 0.34
C VAL A 494 -11.80 25.60 0.60
N GLU A 495 -11.81 26.15 1.81
CA GLU A 495 -10.81 27.15 2.22
C GLU A 495 -9.48 26.46 2.53
N PHE A 496 -8.49 26.72 1.69
CA PHE A 496 -7.12 26.28 1.87
C PHE A 496 -6.41 27.24 2.85
N HIS A 497 -6.08 26.78 4.06
CA HIS A 497 -5.28 27.57 4.99
C HIS A 497 -3.77 27.48 4.72
N ALA A 498 -3.37 27.63 3.46
CA ALA A 498 -1.98 27.91 3.09
C ALA A 498 -1.93 28.71 1.78
N SER A 499 -1.39 29.94 1.84
CA SER A 499 -1.05 30.72 0.66
C SER A 499 0.04 30.03 -0.16
N ALA A 500 0.09 30.30 -1.47
CA ALA A 500 1.15 29.79 -2.34
C ALA A 500 2.57 30.11 -1.81
N GLN A 501 2.73 31.26 -1.14
CA GLN A 501 3.98 31.65 -0.49
C GLN A 501 4.35 30.73 0.68
N GLN A 502 3.39 30.38 1.54
CA GLN A 502 3.63 29.44 2.64
C GLN A 502 4.04 28.04 2.14
N ILE A 503 3.48 27.60 1.00
CA ILE A 503 3.88 26.33 0.35
C ILE A 503 5.31 26.39 -0.19
N VAL A 504 5.74 27.54 -0.69
CA VAL A 504 7.12 27.78 -1.17
C VAL A 504 8.09 27.86 0.00
N ASP A 505 7.72 28.55 1.09
CA ASP A 505 8.56 28.71 2.28
C ASP A 505 8.79 27.39 3.04
N TRP A 506 7.92 26.39 2.86
CA TRP A 506 8.08 25.04 3.42
C TRP A 506 8.88 24.08 2.51
N ARG A 507 9.25 24.50 1.29
CA ARG A 507 10.11 23.73 0.37
C ARG A 507 11.59 24.07 0.51
N GLY A 508 11.91 25.19 1.17
CA GLY A 508 13.27 25.51 1.64
C GLY A 508 13.59 24.77 2.93
#